data_AF-A0A6C0ETT4-F1
#
_entry.id   AF-A0A6C0ETT4-F1
#
_cell.length_a   1.000
_cell.length_b   1.000
_cell.length_c   1.000
_cell.angle_alpha   90.00
_cell.angle_beta   90.00
_cell.angle_gamma   90.00
#
_symmetry.space_group_name_H-M   'P 1'
#
loop_
_entity.id
_entity.type
_entity.pdbx_description
1 polymer ?
#
loop_
_entity_poly.entity_id
_entity_poly.type
_entity_poly.pdbx_seq_one_letter_code
_entity_poly.pdbx_strand_id
1 'polypeptide(L)'
;MNTNETKAKIWAICVEKGLFNTIKSENLSQIQGMFETIIKNYEKFPPSQNIFDKVIDSLSIEIQKTYASYEEKQKEYETLLVNPVPKTINFADNKDEHLENLVQIVEEKQKERQMIFEYNTKPQMNLEDVLTKQNNILIKILESQMKILDLLKK
;
A
#
# COMPACT_ATOMS: atom_id res chain seq x y z
N MET A 1 -22.38 9.17 -15.59
CA MET A 1 -21.81 7.82 -15.31
C MET A 1 -22.81 6.82 -14.72
N ASN A 2 -23.84 7.25 -13.99
CA ASN A 2 -24.76 6.37 -13.26
C ASN A 2 -25.96 5.85 -14.09
N THR A 3 -25.88 5.84 -15.42
CA THR A 3 -26.96 5.25 -16.24
C THR A 3 -26.78 3.74 -16.32
N ASN A 4 -27.88 2.98 -16.31
CA ASN A 4 -27.85 1.52 -16.41
C ASN A 4 -27.08 1.05 -17.65
N GLU A 5 -27.18 1.78 -18.76
CA GLU A 5 -26.46 1.47 -19.99
C GLU A 5 -24.93 1.63 -19.85
N THR A 6 -24.47 2.66 -19.13
CA THR A 6 -23.04 2.87 -18.88
C THR A 6 -22.49 1.82 -17.93
N LYS A 7 -23.24 1.49 -16.86
CA LYS A 7 -22.90 0.43 -15.91
C LYS A 7 -22.77 -0.92 -16.61
N ALA A 8 -23.73 -1.26 -17.46
CA ALA A 8 -23.70 -2.50 -18.24
C ALA A 8 -22.48 -2.57 -19.17
N LYS A 9 -22.10 -1.46 -19.81
CA LYS A 9 -20.89 -1.40 -20.64
C LYS A 9 -19.62 -1.64 -19.84
N ILE A 10 -19.45 -0.96 -18.69
CA ILE A 10 -18.26 -1.15 -17.83
C ILE A 10 -18.22 -2.59 -17.29
N TRP A 11 -19.37 -3.12 -16.86
CA TRP A 11 -19.48 -4.47 -16.35
C TRP A 11 -19.10 -5.52 -17.41
N ALA A 12 -19.58 -5.36 -18.65
CA ALA A 12 -19.22 -6.23 -19.76
C ALA A 12 -17.71 -6.23 -20.02
N ILE A 13 -17.07 -5.05 -19.98
CA ILE A 13 -15.61 -4.93 -20.14
C ILE A 13 -14.88 -5.64 -18.99
N CYS A 14 -15.37 -5.55 -17.75
CA CYS A 14 -14.80 -6.27 -16.61
C CYS A 14 -14.88 -7.79 -16.81
N VAL A 15 -15.99 -8.29 -17.35
CA VAL A 15 -16.16 -9.72 -17.67
C VAL A 15 -15.20 -10.14 -18.79
N GLU A 16 -15.10 -9.37 -19.88
CA GLU A 16 -14.18 -9.65 -20.99
C GLU A 16 -12.72 -9.67 -20.56
N LYS A 17 -12.32 -8.75 -19.67
CA LYS A 17 -10.98 -8.72 -19.07
C LYS A 17 -10.74 -9.83 -18.04
N GLY A 18 -11.74 -10.64 -17.73
CA GLY A 18 -11.62 -11.77 -16.81
C GLY A 18 -11.45 -11.36 -15.34
N LEU A 19 -11.85 -10.14 -14.94
CA LEU A 19 -11.69 -9.65 -13.56
C LEU A 19 -12.38 -10.54 -12.52
N PHE A 20 -13.43 -11.24 -12.92
CA PHE A 20 -14.26 -12.06 -12.03
C PHE A 20 -13.91 -13.55 -12.09
N ASN A 21 -12.95 -13.97 -12.90
CA ASN A 21 -12.63 -15.40 -13.10
C ASN A 21 -12.11 -16.09 -11.83
N THR A 22 -11.49 -15.34 -10.93
CA THR A 22 -10.93 -15.85 -9.68
C THR A 22 -11.93 -15.83 -8.53
N ILE A 23 -13.16 -15.37 -8.77
CA ILE A 23 -14.13 -15.09 -7.73
C ILE A 23 -15.23 -16.15 -7.71
N LYS A 24 -15.47 -16.72 -6.53
CA LYS A 24 -16.60 -17.61 -6.27
C LYS A 24 -17.94 -16.90 -6.42
N SER A 25 -18.95 -17.62 -6.90
CA SER A 25 -20.32 -17.12 -7.11
C SER A 25 -20.97 -16.52 -5.86
N GLU A 26 -20.59 -17.02 -4.69
CA GLU A 26 -21.04 -16.56 -3.37
C GLU A 26 -20.71 -15.07 -3.12
N ASN A 27 -19.64 -14.58 -3.73
CA ASN A 27 -19.11 -13.23 -3.53
C ASN A 27 -19.63 -12.20 -4.54
N LEU A 28 -20.45 -12.62 -5.51
CA LEU A 28 -20.95 -11.74 -6.57
C LEU A 28 -21.74 -10.54 -6.02
N SER A 29 -22.54 -10.75 -4.97
CA SER A 29 -23.30 -9.68 -4.31
C SER A 29 -22.38 -8.61 -3.72
N GLN A 30 -21.26 -9.03 -3.12
CA GLN A 30 -20.27 -8.12 -2.56
C GLN A 30 -19.58 -7.29 -3.65
N ILE A 31 -19.19 -7.94 -4.75
CA ILE A 31 -18.54 -7.27 -5.89
C ILE A 31 -19.49 -6.29 -6.57
N GLN A 32 -20.76 -6.65 -6.71
CA GLN A 32 -21.77 -5.75 -7.22
C GLN A 32 -21.87 -4.49 -6.34
N GLY A 33 -21.86 -4.65 -5.02
CA GLY A 33 -21.83 -3.53 -4.08
C GLY A 33 -20.56 -2.66 -4.21
N MET A 34 -19.40 -3.29 -4.38
CA MET A 34 -18.13 -2.59 -4.61
C MET A 34 -18.16 -1.79 -5.92
N PHE A 35 -18.64 -2.41 -7.00
CA PHE A 35 -18.79 -1.77 -8.30
C PHE A 35 -19.72 -0.56 -8.24
N GLU A 36 -20.88 -0.69 -7.61
CA GLU A 36 -21.82 0.42 -7.42
C GLU A 36 -21.21 1.58 -6.62
N THR A 37 -20.45 1.25 -5.58
CA THR A 37 -19.74 2.24 -4.75
C THR A 37 -18.68 2.99 -5.57
N ILE A 38 -17.89 2.26 -6.36
CA ILE A 38 -16.86 2.84 -7.21
C ILE A 38 -17.50 3.74 -8.28
N ILE A 39 -18.54 3.28 -8.97
CA ILE A 39 -19.22 4.10 -9.99
C ILE A 39 -19.79 5.38 -9.41
N LYS A 40 -20.33 5.33 -8.19
CA LYS A 40 -20.84 6.52 -7.49
C LYS A 40 -19.75 7.58 -7.30
N ASN A 41 -18.51 7.18 -7.03
CA ASN A 41 -17.37 8.10 -6.89
C ASN A 41 -17.05 8.84 -8.21
N TYR A 42 -17.41 8.25 -9.35
CA TYR A 42 -17.20 8.84 -10.67
C TYR A 42 -18.47 9.46 -11.27
N GLU A 43 -19.56 9.59 -10.51
CA GLU A 43 -20.86 10.07 -11.01
C GLU A 43 -20.79 11.48 -11.65
N LYS A 44 -19.95 12.35 -11.08
CA LYS A 44 -19.76 13.74 -11.49
C LYS A 44 -18.97 13.90 -12.80
N PHE A 45 -18.34 12.84 -13.29
CA PHE A 45 -17.55 12.89 -14.52
C PHE A 45 -18.41 12.48 -15.73
N PRO A 46 -18.17 13.07 -16.91
CA PRO A 46 -18.81 12.61 -18.13
C PRO A 46 -18.31 11.21 -18.51
N PRO A 47 -19.17 10.35 -19.10
CA PRO A 47 -18.75 9.05 -19.59
C PRO A 47 -17.70 9.21 -20.70
N SER A 48 -16.52 8.68 -20.44
CA SER A 48 -15.40 8.64 -21.39
C SER A 48 -14.55 7.41 -21.12
N GLN A 49 -13.82 6.95 -22.14
CA GLN A 49 -13.02 5.73 -22.04
C GLN A 49 -11.99 5.80 -20.90
N ASN A 50 -11.35 6.96 -20.71
CA ASN A 50 -10.39 7.17 -19.61
C ASN A 50 -11.01 6.96 -18.23
N ILE A 51 -12.26 7.39 -18.02
CA ILE A 51 -12.96 7.19 -16.75
C ILE A 51 -13.38 5.72 -16.61
N PHE A 52 -13.78 5.05 -17.69
CA PHE A 52 -14.07 3.62 -17.65
C PHE A 52 -12.85 2.81 -17.24
N ASP A 53 -11.69 3.10 -17.84
CA ASP A 53 -10.43 2.44 -17.48
C ASP A 53 -10.09 2.66 -16.00
N LYS A 54 -10.23 3.89 -15.48
CA LYS A 54 -10.03 4.18 -14.05
C LYS A 54 -10.99 3.44 -13.13
N VAL A 55 -12.27 3.30 -13.51
CA VAL A 55 -13.26 2.54 -12.75
C VAL A 55 -12.88 1.06 -12.71
N ILE A 56 -12.46 0.52 -13.85
CA ILE A 56 -12.02 -0.88 -13.98
C ILE A 56 -10.78 -1.13 -13.13
N ASP A 57 -9.78 -0.25 -13.21
CA ASP A 57 -8.55 -0.35 -12.42
C ASP A 57 -8.85 -0.27 -10.91
N SER A 58 -9.71 0.66 -10.51
CA SER A 58 -10.15 0.80 -9.11
C SER A 58 -10.86 -0.47 -8.62
N LEU A 59 -11.71 -1.06 -9.45
CA LEU A 59 -12.42 -2.31 -9.13
C LEU A 59 -11.44 -3.48 -9.03
N SER A 60 -10.48 -3.57 -9.94
CA SER A 60 -9.42 -4.60 -9.93
C SER A 60 -8.63 -4.58 -8.63
N ILE A 61 -8.20 -3.39 -8.21
CA ILE A 61 -7.43 -3.22 -6.98
C ILE A 61 -8.24 -3.64 -5.76
N GLU A 62 -9.51 -3.24 -5.68
CA GLU A 62 -10.33 -3.58 -4.51
C GLU A 62 -10.68 -5.07 -4.46
N ILE A 63 -10.91 -5.71 -5.62
CA ILE A 63 -11.07 -7.17 -5.72
C ILE A 63 -9.78 -7.86 -5.27
N GLN A 64 -8.61 -7.45 -5.77
CA GLN A 64 -7.33 -8.01 -5.35
C GLN A 64 -7.09 -7.80 -3.86
N LYS A 65 -7.40 -6.64 -3.29
CA LYS A 65 -7.23 -6.41 -1.85
C LYS A 65 -8.14 -7.29 -1.00
N THR A 66 -9.36 -7.52 -1.47
CA THR A 66 -10.39 -8.31 -0.76
C THR A 66 -10.16 -9.81 -0.89
N TYR A 67 -9.67 -10.25 -2.05
CA TYR A 67 -9.53 -11.67 -2.40
C TYR A 67 -8.09 -12.10 -2.71
N ALA A 68 -7.09 -11.24 -2.48
CA ALA A 68 -5.67 -11.63 -2.50
C ALA A 68 -5.55 -12.88 -1.64
N SER A 69 -5.09 -13.96 -2.28
CA SER A 69 -5.13 -15.28 -1.67
C SER A 69 -4.39 -15.22 -0.35
N TYR A 70 -5.00 -15.78 0.69
CA TYR A 70 -4.29 -16.05 1.94
C TYR A 70 -2.97 -16.78 1.67
N GLU A 71 -2.87 -17.58 0.58
CA GLU A 71 -1.63 -18.22 0.14
C GLU A 71 -0.52 -17.24 -0.23
N GLU A 72 -0.81 -16.09 -0.87
CA GLU A 72 0.24 -15.14 -1.24
C GLU A 72 0.83 -14.47 0.02
N LYS A 73 -0.04 -14.07 0.96
CA LYS A 73 0.40 -13.53 2.25
C LYS A 73 1.09 -14.60 3.09
N GLN A 74 0.60 -15.84 3.07
CA GLN A 74 1.23 -16.94 3.80
C GLN A 74 2.60 -17.29 3.22
N LYS A 75 2.76 -17.26 1.90
CA LYS A 75 4.04 -17.47 1.22
C LYS A 75 5.05 -16.35 1.50
N GLU A 76 4.58 -15.11 1.60
CA GLU A 76 5.40 -13.97 2.05
C GLU A 76 5.87 -14.16 3.50
N TYR A 77 4.97 -14.57 4.41
CA TYR A 77 5.32 -14.91 5.80
C TYR A 77 6.28 -16.10 5.91
N GLU A 78 6.04 -17.17 5.15
CA GLU A 78 6.90 -18.34 5.12
C GLU A 78 8.31 -17.97 4.65
N THR A 79 8.43 -17.09 3.65
CA THR A 79 9.72 -16.58 3.17
C THR A 79 10.48 -15.81 4.25
N LEU A 80 9.77 -15.02 5.08
CA LEU A 80 10.36 -14.28 6.20
C LEU A 80 10.73 -15.17 7.40
N LEU A 81 10.09 -16.33 7.52
CA LEU A 81 10.34 -17.31 8.59
C LEU A 81 11.40 -18.36 8.22
N VAL A 82 11.82 -18.42 6.95
CA VAL A 82 12.96 -19.27 6.57
C VAL A 82 14.22 -18.71 7.21
N ASN A 83 14.61 -19.29 8.35
CA ASN A 83 15.91 -19.04 8.95
C ASN A 83 17.01 -19.39 7.93
N PRO A 84 17.98 -18.51 7.66
CA PRO A 84 19.09 -18.84 6.78
C PRO A 84 19.81 -20.07 7.34
N VAL A 85 20.15 -21.02 6.46
CA VAL A 85 20.88 -22.23 6.83
C VAL A 85 22.15 -21.82 7.60
N PRO A 86 22.35 -22.30 8.84
CA PRO A 86 23.52 -21.95 9.62
C PRO A 86 24.78 -22.28 8.81
N LYS A 87 25.67 -21.29 8.61
CA LYS A 87 26.96 -21.54 7.98
C LYS A 87 27.68 -22.61 8.80
N THR A 88 27.98 -23.75 8.17
CA THR A 88 28.76 -24.81 8.79
C THR A 88 30.16 -24.28 9.04
N ILE A 89 30.50 -24.05 10.31
CA ILE A 89 31.86 -23.70 10.72
C ILE A 89 32.69 -24.97 10.52
N ASN A 90 33.65 -24.91 9.61
CA ASN A 90 34.59 -25.99 9.40
C ASN A 90 35.63 -25.89 10.52
N PHE A 91 35.62 -26.79 11.52
CA PHE A 91 36.56 -26.75 12.64
C PHE A 91 37.93 -27.38 12.30
N ALA A 92 38.23 -27.58 11.03
CA ALA A 92 39.42 -28.28 10.58
C ALA A 92 40.67 -27.37 10.67
N ASP A 93 41.37 -27.50 11.80
CA ASP A 93 42.83 -27.38 11.98
C ASP A 93 43.57 -26.18 11.37
N ASN A 94 43.12 -24.96 11.63
CA ASN A 94 44.03 -23.82 11.79
C ASN A 94 43.57 -22.95 12.97
N LYS A 95 44.37 -22.97 14.04
CA LYS A 95 43.97 -22.61 15.41
C LYS A 95 43.55 -21.14 15.60
N ASP A 96 43.85 -20.25 14.65
CA ASP A 96 43.71 -18.80 14.84
C ASP A 96 42.80 -18.07 13.81
N GLU A 97 42.58 -18.59 12.58
CA GLU A 97 41.70 -17.93 11.58
C GLU A 97 40.19 -18.08 11.88
N HIS A 98 39.79 -19.11 12.64
CA HIS A 98 38.39 -19.37 12.95
C HIS A 98 37.82 -18.43 14.02
N LEU A 99 38.67 -17.88 14.89
CA LEU A 99 38.26 -16.92 15.90
C LEU A 99 37.95 -15.55 15.28
N GLU A 100 38.73 -15.10 14.30
CA GLU A 100 38.45 -13.87 13.55
C GLU A 100 37.10 -13.92 12.82
N ASN A 101 36.77 -15.06 12.20
CA ASN A 101 35.47 -15.25 11.57
C ASN A 101 34.30 -15.22 12.58
N LEU A 102 34.49 -15.76 13.78
CA LEU A 102 33.47 -15.71 14.84
C LEU A 102 33.26 -14.29 15.36
N VAL A 103 34.34 -13.53 15.54
CA VAL A 103 34.26 -12.11 15.95
C VAL A 103 33.53 -11.29 14.89
N GLN A 104 33.85 -11.46 13.60
CA GLN A 104 33.13 -10.80 12.51
C GLN A 104 31.64 -11.13 12.48
N ILE A 105 31.28 -12.41 12.64
CA ILE A 105 29.86 -12.83 12.66
C ILE A 105 29.12 -12.23 13.85
N VAL A 106 29.76 -12.17 15.02
CA VAL A 106 29.17 -11.55 16.22
C VAL A 106 28.99 -10.05 16.02
N GLU A 107 29.99 -9.36 15.48
CA GLU A 107 29.91 -7.92 15.18
C GLU A 107 28.85 -7.59 14.13
N GLU A 108 28.72 -8.37 13.06
CA GLU A 108 27.65 -8.22 12.06
C GLU A 108 26.27 -8.38 12.69
N LYS A 109 26.09 -9.43 13.51
CA LYS A 109 24.82 -9.68 14.21
C LYS A 109 24.49 -8.60 15.23
N GLN A 110 25.50 -7.98 15.84
CA GLN A 110 25.31 -6.91 16.81
C GLN A 110 24.94 -5.59 16.10
N LYS A 111 25.53 -5.29 14.93
CA LYS A 111 25.14 -4.18 14.06
C LYS A 111 23.72 -4.33 13.50
N GLU A 112 23.35 -5.51 13.03
CA GLU A 112 21.97 -5.78 12.57
C GLU A 112 20.94 -5.48 13.67
N ARG A 113 21.22 -5.94 14.90
CA ARG A 113 20.36 -5.66 16.07
C ARG A 113 20.29 -4.17 16.40
N GLN A 114 21.40 -3.43 16.28
CA GLN A 114 21.41 -1.97 16.47
C GLN A 114 20.59 -1.24 15.41
N MET A 115 20.67 -1.63 14.12
CA MET A 115 19.86 -1.00 13.08
C MET A 115 18.35 -1.24 13.26
N ILE A 116 17.97 -2.43 13.72
CA ILE A 116 16.57 -2.72 14.08
C ILE A 116 16.13 -1.86 15.28
N PHE A 117 17.02 -1.63 16.25
CA PHE A 117 16.73 -0.79 17.40
C PHE A 117 16.66 0.70 17.02
N GLU A 118 17.54 1.20 16.15
CA GLU A 118 17.52 2.56 15.61
C GLU A 118 16.28 2.85 14.75
N TYR A 119 15.83 1.88 13.94
CA TYR A 119 14.59 2.00 13.19
C TYR A 119 13.37 2.14 14.10
N ASN A 120 13.34 1.41 15.21
CA ASN A 120 12.25 1.45 16.21
C ASN A 120 12.36 2.61 17.21
N THR A 121 13.50 3.31 17.25
CA THR A 121 13.74 4.49 18.13
C THR A 121 13.76 5.82 17.39
N LYS A 122 13.64 5.82 16.05
CA LYS A 122 13.28 7.05 15.33
C LYS A 122 11.99 7.58 15.93
N PRO A 123 11.95 8.86 16.37
CA PRO A 123 10.72 9.43 16.89
C PRO A 123 9.69 9.35 15.76
N GLN A 124 8.72 8.45 15.90
CA GLN A 124 7.51 8.51 15.11
C GLN A 124 6.99 9.93 15.33
N MET A 125 6.92 10.71 14.25
CA MET A 125 6.38 12.07 14.31
C MET A 125 5.06 11.98 15.05
N ASN A 126 4.99 12.60 16.24
CA ASN A 126 3.79 12.56 17.06
C ASN A 126 2.65 13.10 16.19
N LEU A 127 1.52 12.40 16.15
CA LEU A 127 0.36 12.81 15.37
C LEU A 127 -0.02 14.27 15.70
N GLU A 128 0.18 14.68 16.94
CA GLU A 128 -0.04 16.05 17.41
C GLU A 128 0.89 17.09 16.77
N ASP A 129 2.16 16.74 16.50
CA ASP A 129 3.10 17.61 15.78
C ASP A 129 2.75 17.72 14.29
N VAL A 130 2.26 16.63 13.69
CA VAL A 130 1.79 16.61 12.30
C VAL A 130 0.55 17.49 12.16
N LEU A 131 -0.42 17.33 13.07
CA LEU A 131 -1.63 18.14 13.11
C LEU A 131 -1.31 19.61 13.33
N THR A 132 -0.39 19.92 14.25
CA THR A 132 0.04 21.30 14.53
C THR A 132 0.70 21.94 13.31
N LYS A 133 1.57 21.21 12.60
CA LYS A 133 2.17 21.69 11.34
C LYS A 133 1.12 21.91 10.24
N GLN A 134 0.18 20.99 10.08
CA GLN A 134 -0.89 21.12 9.09
C GLN A 134 -1.80 22.32 9.38
N ASN A 135 -2.19 22.53 10.64
CA ASN A 135 -2.98 23.68 11.06
C ASN A 135 -2.25 25.00 10.78
N ASN A 136 -0.95 25.07 11.10
CA ASN A 136 -0.14 26.25 10.81
C ASN A 136 -0.04 26.57 9.31
N ILE A 137 0.03 25.54 8.45
CA ILE A 137 0.02 25.73 7.00
C ILE A 137 -1.35 26.26 6.54
N LEU A 138 -2.45 25.69 7.03
CA LEU A 138 -3.80 26.14 6.69
C LEU A 138 -4.04 27.60 7.10
N ILE A 139 -3.60 27.99 8.30
CA ILE A 139 -3.68 29.39 8.77
C ILE A 139 -2.94 30.32 7.81
N LYS A 140 -1.70 29.99 7.43
CA LYS A 140 -0.91 30.81 6.48
C LYS A 140 -1.58 30.94 5.12
N ILE A 141 -2.21 29.86 4.61
CA ILE A 141 -2.97 29.90 3.35
C ILE A 141 -4.13 30.88 3.46
N LEU A 142 -4.89 30.82 4.56
CA LEU A 142 -6.03 31.71 4.80
C LEU A 142 -5.60 33.18 4.93
N GLU A 143 -4.51 33.45 5.64
CA GLU A 143 -3.94 34.80 5.75
C GLU A 143 -3.50 35.36 4.39
N SER A 144 -2.86 34.53 3.56
CA SER A 144 -2.50 34.91 2.19
C SER A 144 -3.73 35.20 1.34
N GLN A 145 -4.79 34.38 1.44
CA GLN A 145 -6.04 34.60 0.70
C GLN A 145 -6.75 35.88 1.15
N MET A 146 -6.76 36.20 2.44
CA MET A 146 -7.30 37.46 2.95
C MET A 146 -6.56 38.67 2.37
N LYS A 147 -5.22 38.63 2.37
CA LYS A 147 -4.42 39.72 1.78
C LYS A 147 -4.69 39.91 0.29
N ILE A 148 -4.86 38.82 -0.46
CA ILE A 148 -5.22 38.88 -1.88
C ILE A 148 -6.61 39.51 -2.05
N LEU A 149 -7.59 39.11 -1.24
CA LEU A 149 -8.95 39.69 -1.30
C LEU A 149 -8.95 41.19 -0.98
N ASP A 150 -8.18 41.62 0.01
CA ASP A 150 -8.06 43.05 0.35
C ASP A 150 -7.41 43.87 -0.77
N LEU A 151 -6.43 43.27 -1.48
CA LEU A 151 -5.82 43.90 -2.66
C LEU A 151 -6.80 43.99 -3.84
N LEU A 152 -7.69 43.00 -4.01
CA LEU A 152 -8.69 42.98 -5.08
C LEU A 152 -9.92 43.87 -4.80
N LYS A 153 -10.12 44.30 -3.54
CA LYS A 153 -11.19 45.23 -3.15
C LYS A 153 -10.79 46.71 -3.24
N LYS A 154 -9.51 47.00 -3.46
CA LYS A 154 -9.00 48.36 -3.77
C LYS A 154 -9.02 48.60 -5.28
#